data_AF-A0A7W1TMV6-F1
#
_entry.id   AF-A0A7W1TMV6-F1
#
_cell.length_a   1.000
_cell.length_b   1.000
_cell.length_c   1.000
_cell.angle_alpha   90.00
_cell.angle_beta   90.00
_cell.angle_gamma   90.00
#
_symmetry.space_group_name_H-M   'P 1'
#
loop_
_entity.id
_entity.type
_entity.pdbx_description
1 polymer ?
#
loop_
_entity_poly.entity_id
_entity_poly.type
_entity_poly.pdbx_seq_one_letter_code
_entity_poly.pdbx_strand_id
1 'polypeptide(L)'
;RWGSYSAATRTIRLHAALRHMPTWVLEAVVAHELAHVTHHNHGPAFWALLNQVCPDTERANAFLAGVSWLGREWEQLPPVERSLLMKETTFG
;
A
#
# COMPACT_ATOMS: atom_id res chain seq x y z
N ARG A 1 -7.43 2.61 4.02
CA ARG A 1 -6.16 2.51 4.78
C ARG A 1 -5.64 1.09 4.63
N TRP A 2 -4.34 0.92 4.40
CA TRP A 2 -3.74 -0.41 4.11
C TRP A 2 -3.06 -1.04 5.33
N GLY A 3 -2.64 -0.23 6.31
CA GLY A 3 -2.13 -0.66 7.59
C GLY A 3 -2.56 0.28 8.73
N SER A 4 -2.22 -0.12 9.96
CA SER A 4 -2.22 0.75 11.14
C SER A 4 -1.31 0.21 12.24
N TYR A 5 -0.71 1.11 13.01
CA TYR A 5 0.06 0.81 14.22
C TYR A 5 -0.63 1.40 15.47
N SER A 6 -0.73 0.60 16.54
CA SER A 6 -1.16 1.08 17.86
C SER A 6 0.02 1.13 18.82
N ALA A 7 0.40 2.32 19.26
CA ALA A 7 1.44 2.51 20.27
C ALA A 7 1.06 1.92 21.64
N ALA A 8 -0.23 1.96 22.01
CA ALA A 8 -0.71 1.45 23.29
C ALA A 8 -0.57 -0.08 23.41
N THR A 9 -0.87 -0.82 22.33
CA THR A 9 -0.83 -2.29 22.32
C THR A 9 0.38 -2.87 21.59
N ARG A 10 1.23 -2.02 20.99
CA ARG A 10 2.34 -2.40 20.10
C ARG A 10 1.92 -3.37 19.00
N THR A 11 0.74 -3.14 18.42
CA THR A 11 0.14 -4.02 17.41
C THR A 11 0.12 -3.33 16.06
N ILE A 12 0.63 -4.02 15.05
CA ILE A 12 0.45 -3.68 13.63
C ILE A 12 -0.72 -4.49 13.09
N ARG A 13 -1.63 -3.83 12.37
CA ARG A 13 -2.73 -4.47 11.64
C ARG A 13 -2.58 -4.16 10.17
N LEU A 14 -2.70 -5.18 9.33
CA LEU A 14 -2.58 -5.06 7.88
C LEU A 14 -3.90 -5.46 7.23
N HIS A 15 -4.26 -4.78 6.14
CA HIS A 15 -5.42 -5.14 5.36
C HIS A 15 -5.21 -6.48 4.64
N ALA A 16 -6.16 -7.41 4.76
CA ALA A 16 -6.00 -8.79 4.27
C ALA A 16 -5.71 -8.88 2.76
N ALA A 17 -6.18 -7.93 1.95
CA ALA A 17 -5.92 -7.89 0.51
C ALA A 17 -4.44 -7.74 0.15
N LEU A 18 -3.59 -7.23 1.06
CA LEU A 18 -2.15 -7.12 0.83
C LEU A 18 -1.48 -8.46 0.52
N ARG A 19 -2.08 -9.59 0.95
CA ARG A 19 -1.60 -10.95 0.65
C ARG A 19 -1.56 -11.29 -0.86
N HIS A 20 -2.32 -10.54 -1.66
CA HIS A 20 -2.44 -10.74 -3.11
C HIS A 20 -1.75 -9.65 -3.91
N MET A 21 -1.08 -8.71 -3.23
CA MET A 21 -0.34 -7.63 -3.86
C MET A 21 1.13 -8.04 -4.05
N PRO A 22 1.86 -7.37 -4.95
CA PRO A 22 3.30 -7.59 -5.07
C PRO A 22 4.03 -7.43 -3.74
N THR A 23 5.06 -8.25 -3.50
CA THR A 23 5.78 -8.30 -2.21
C THR A 23 6.29 -6.91 -1.78
N TRP A 24 6.82 -6.11 -2.71
CA TRP A 24 7.31 -4.75 -2.44
C TRP A 24 6.22 -3.80 -1.92
N VAL A 25 4.94 -4.05 -2.23
CA VAL A 25 3.82 -3.30 -1.67
C VAL A 25 3.57 -3.69 -0.22
N LEU A 26 3.55 -5.01 0.07
CA LEU A 26 3.39 -5.51 1.44
C LEU A 26 4.53 -5.02 2.34
N GLU A 27 5.77 -5.14 1.87
CA GLU A 27 6.97 -4.69 2.58
C GLU A 27 6.93 -3.19 2.88
N ALA A 28 6.52 -2.37 1.90
CA ALA A 28 6.39 -0.93 2.12
C ALA A 28 5.32 -0.57 3.15
N VAL A 29 4.17 -1.26 3.18
CA VAL A 29 3.15 -1.04 4.23
C VAL A 29 3.67 -1.48 5.59
N VAL A 30 4.35 -2.63 5.68
CA VAL A 30 4.96 -3.08 6.95
C VAL A 30 6.03 -2.09 7.43
N ALA A 31 6.92 -1.63 6.55
CA ALA A 31 7.95 -0.66 6.86
C ALA A 31 7.34 0.67 7.33
N HIS A 32 6.24 1.12 6.71
CA HIS A 32 5.49 2.30 7.13
C HIS A 32 4.95 2.17 8.57
N GLU A 33 4.29 1.06 8.88
CA GLU A 33 3.75 0.84 10.23
C GLU A 33 4.86 0.65 11.27
N LEU A 34 6.00 0.06 10.90
CA LEU A 34 7.17 -0.03 11.76
C LEU A 34 7.84 1.34 11.98
N ALA A 35 7.89 2.21 10.97
CA ALA A 35 8.41 3.57 11.12
C ALA A 35 7.61 4.37 12.15
N HIS A 36 6.32 4.07 12.34
CA HIS A 36 5.50 4.66 13.40
C HIS A 36 5.90 4.26 14.83
N VAL A 37 6.71 3.21 15.00
CA VAL A 37 7.31 2.87 16.30
C VAL A 37 8.33 3.93 16.72
N THR A 38 9.06 4.51 15.76
CA THR A 38 10.09 5.53 16.00
C THR A 38 9.56 6.96 15.83
N HIS A 39 8.66 7.18 14.87
CA HIS A 39 8.14 8.49 14.51
C HIS A 39 6.61 8.48 14.40
N HIS A 40 5.94 9.07 15.39
CA HIS A 40 4.47 9.04 15.48
C HIS A 40 3.73 9.74 14.32
N ASN A 41 4.38 10.72 13.67
CA ASN A 41 3.79 11.52 12.60
C ASN A 41 4.63 11.40 11.32
N HIS A 42 4.03 11.64 10.16
CA HIS A 42 4.67 11.62 8.83
C HIS A 42 5.54 12.87 8.54
N GLY A 43 6.36 13.30 9.50
CA GLY A 43 7.28 14.42 9.34
C GLY A 43 8.56 14.05 8.55
N PRO A 44 9.49 14.99 8.33
CA PRO A 44 10.71 14.76 7.57
C PRO A 44 11.56 13.58 8.09
N ALA A 45 11.67 13.43 9.41
CA ALA A 45 12.41 12.32 10.03
C ALA A 45 11.77 10.94 9.74
N PHE A 46 10.44 10.87 9.73
CA PHE A 46 9.71 9.65 9.35
C PHE A 46 10.05 9.25 7.92
N TRP A 47 9.97 10.19 6.98
CA TRP A 47 10.23 9.90 5.57
C TRP A 47 11.71 9.60 5.30
N ALA A 48 12.63 10.27 5.99
CA ALA A 48 14.05 9.96 5.92
C ALA A 48 14.32 8.51 6.35
N LEU A 49 13.78 8.08 7.49
CA LEU A 49 13.89 6.70 7.95
C LEU A 49 13.24 5.72 6.97
N LEU A 50 11.99 5.97 6.57
CA LEU A 50 11.23 5.06 5.71
C LEU A 50 11.92 4.87 4.35
N ASN A 51 12.39 5.95 3.73
CA ASN A 51 13.09 5.87 2.44
C ASN A 51 14.47 5.21 2.57
N GLN A 52 15.12 5.30 3.74
CA GLN A 52 16.37 4.59 4.00
C GLN A 52 16.15 3.07 4.08
N VAL A 53 15.07 2.62 4.72
CA VAL A 53 14.81 1.18 4.95
C VAL A 53 14.01 0.51 3.83
N CYS A 54 13.21 1.27 3.09
CA CYS A 54 12.36 0.76 2.02
C CYS A 54 12.36 1.73 0.82
N PRO A 55 13.33 1.58 -0.10
CA PRO A 55 13.44 2.44 -1.29
C PRO A 55 12.21 2.40 -2.21
N ASP A 56 11.45 1.30 -2.22
CA ASP A 56 10.23 1.14 -3.02
C ASP A 56 8.99 1.88 -2.45
N THR A 57 9.14 2.65 -1.36
CA THR A 57 8.03 3.35 -0.69
C THR A 57 7.18 4.19 -1.65
N GLU A 58 7.82 5.00 -2.50
CA GLU A 58 7.10 5.87 -3.44
C GLU A 58 6.31 5.05 -4.47
N ARG A 59 6.93 3.99 -5.00
CA ARG A 59 6.31 3.06 -5.93
C ARG A 59 5.10 2.35 -5.31
N ALA A 60 5.23 1.89 -4.06
CA ALA A 60 4.14 1.29 -3.28
C ALA A 60 2.98 2.26 -3.07
N ASN A 61 3.28 3.52 -2.74
CA ASN A 61 2.25 4.54 -2.57
C ASN A 61 1.47 4.77 -3.88
N ALA A 62 2.15 4.87 -5.02
CA ALA A 62 1.49 5.03 -6.31
C ALA A 62 0.60 3.82 -6.67
N PHE A 63 1.08 2.61 -6.44
CA PHE A 63 0.30 1.39 -6.65
C PHE A 63 -0.95 1.34 -5.77
N LEU A 64 -0.79 1.57 -4.46
CA LEU A 64 -1.89 1.57 -3.50
C LEU A 64 -2.91 2.67 -3.80
N ALA A 65 -2.47 3.82 -4.32
CA ALA A 65 -3.36 4.88 -4.79
C ALA A 65 -4.19 4.40 -6.00
N GLY A 66 -3.57 3.73 -6.97
CA GLY A 66 -4.25 3.14 -8.12
C GLY A 66 -5.27 2.07 -7.71
N VAL A 67 -4.91 1.15 -6.82
CA VAL A 67 -5.83 0.13 -6.29
C VAL A 67 -6.99 0.79 -5.53
N SER A 68 -6.70 1.80 -4.71
CA SER A 68 -7.74 2.52 -3.95
C SER A 68 -8.69 3.28 -4.86
N TRP A 69 -8.17 3.88 -5.93
CA TRP A 69 -8.98 4.55 -6.96
C TRP A 69 -9.86 3.54 -7.68
N LEU A 70 -9.27 2.44 -8.19
CA LEU A 70 -10.00 1.42 -8.92
C LEU A 70 -11.14 0.83 -8.08
N GLY A 71 -10.89 0.52 -6.81
CA GLY A 71 -11.91 -0.01 -5.92
C GLY A 71 -13.09 0.93 -5.67
N ARG A 72 -12.92 2.25 -5.82
CA ARG A 72 -14.02 3.24 -5.70
C ARG A 72 -14.75 3.46 -7.01
N GLU A 73 -14.00 3.49 -8.12
CA GLU A 73 -14.55 3.86 -9.42
C GLU A 73 -15.08 2.66 -10.22
N TRP A 74 -14.76 1.42 -9.82
CA TRP A 74 -15.03 0.21 -10.59
C TRP A 74 -16.44 0.14 -11.19
N GLU A 75 -17.47 0.40 -10.38
CA GLU A 75 -18.86 0.33 -10.83
C GLU A 75 -19.32 1.50 -11.70
N GLN A 76 -18.51 2.55 -11.82
CA GLN A 76 -18.75 3.71 -12.65
C GLN A 76 -17.97 3.67 -13.98
N LEU A 77 -16.92 2.84 -14.07
CA LEU A 77 -16.13 2.71 -15.29
C LEU A 77 -16.97 2.16 -16.45
N PRO A 78 -16.86 2.71 -17.67
CA PRO A 78 -17.47 2.14 -18.87
C PRO A 78 -17.03 0.69 -19.09
N PRO A 79 -17.87 -0.17 -19.71
CA PRO A 79 -17.52 -1.58 -19.95
C PRO A 79 -16.19 -1.78 -20.71
N VAL A 80 -15.86 -0.87 -21.63
CA VAL A 80 -14.59 -0.90 -22.38
C VAL A 80 -13.38 -0.72 -21.46
N GLU A 81 -13.45 0.19 -20.49
CA GLU A 81 -12.35 0.45 -19.56
C GLU A 81 -12.18 -0.70 -18.55
N ARG A 82 -13.28 -1.25 -18.03
CA ARG A 82 -13.22 -2.47 -17.20
C ARG A 82 -12.56 -3.62 -17.96
N SER A 83 -12.92 -3.80 -19.23
CA SER A 83 -12.34 -4.84 -20.08
C SER A 83 -10.84 -4.66 -20.31
N LEU A 84 -10.35 -3.42 -20.43
CA LEU A 84 -8.91 -3.14 -20.55
C LEU A 84 -8.15 -3.48 -19.25
N LEU A 85 -8.75 -3.17 -18.09
CA LEU A 85 -8.15 -3.45 -16.79
C LEU A 85 -8.23 -4.92 -16.37
N MET A 86 -9.10 -5.71 -17.02
CA MET A 86 -9.23 -7.16 -16.81
C MET A 86 -8.33 -8.02 -17.70
N LYS A 87 -7.73 -7.47 -18.76
CA LYS A 87 -7.04 -8.28 -19.77
C LYS A 87 -5.68 -8.81 -19.28
N GLU A 88 -5.75 -10.10 -18.90
CA GLU A 88 -4.73 -11.17 -18.85
C GLU A 88 -3.61 -11.12 -17.80
N THR A 89 -3.97 -11.56 -16.59
CA THR A 89 -3.12 -12.44 -15.78
C THR A 89 -3.18 -13.87 -16.34
N THR A 90 -2.69 -14.07 -17.57
CA THR A 90 -2.33 -15.41 -18.06
C THR A 90 -0.81 -15.45 -18.13
N PHE A 91 -0.16 -15.52 -16.96
CA PHE A 91 1.17 -16.09 -16.90
C PHE A 91 0.98 -17.61 -16.95
N GLY A 92 1.30 -18.20 -18.11
CA GLY A 92 1.59 -19.62 -18.22
C GLY A 92 2.86 -19.99 -17.48
#